data_AF-A0A7C7CFA6-F1
#
_entry.id   AF-A0A7C7CFA6-F1
#
_cell.length_a   1.000
_cell.length_b   1.000
_cell.length_c   1.000
_cell.angle_alpha   90.00
_cell.angle_beta   90.00
_cell.angle_gamma   90.00
#
_symmetry.space_group_name_H-M   'P 1'
#
loop_
_entity.id
_entity.type
_entity.pdbx_description
1 polymer ?
#
loop_
_entity_poly.entity_id
_entity_poly.type
_entity_poly.pdbx_seq_one_letter_code
_entity_poly.pdbx_strand_id
1 'polypeptide(L)'
;MRGIKLTSLLFLLASALAFSAGCHMDMLNCIKVKGAKVTTETRNPKKFTGIILEIPAEVYVQLGDESSVTITAKRRVQDQILTTIEEDYLVLEYDTCIINPDSITIFITTAAL
;
A
#
# COMPACT_ATOMS: atom_id res chain seq x y z
N MET A 1 12.34 19.58 -51.27
CA MET A 1 12.32 18.92 -49.95
C MET A 1 13.30 19.66 -49.05
N ARG A 2 12.82 20.41 -48.05
CA ARG A 2 13.69 21.22 -47.16
C ARG A 2 14.37 20.30 -46.15
N GLY A 3 15.70 20.22 -46.19
CA GLY A 3 16.50 19.42 -45.26
C GLY A 3 16.39 19.97 -43.83
N ILE A 4 16.08 19.08 -42.89
CA ILE A 4 16.05 19.39 -41.46
C ILE A 4 17.50 19.66 -41.03
N LYS A 5 17.77 20.84 -40.44
CA LYS A 5 19.11 21.21 -39.99
C LYS A 5 19.52 20.31 -38.81
N LEU A 6 20.78 19.88 -38.78
CA LEU A 6 21.36 18.99 -37.76
C LEU A 6 21.10 19.48 -36.31
N THR A 7 21.06 20.79 -36.10
CA THR A 7 20.74 21.44 -34.81
C THR A 7 19.29 21.22 -34.36
N SER A 8 18.36 21.10 -35.30
CA SER A 8 16.95 20.80 -35.04
C SER A 8 16.74 19.33 -34.68
N LEU A 9 17.62 18.43 -35.17
CA LEU A 9 17.61 17.01 -34.83
C LEU A 9 18.05 16.78 -33.37
N LEU A 10 19.07 17.53 -32.92
CA LEU A 10 19.61 17.48 -31.55
C LEU A 10 18.59 17.96 -30.51
N PHE A 11 17.81 18.99 -30.81
CA PHE A 11 16.77 19.50 -29.91
C PHE A 11 15.62 18.50 -29.72
N LEU A 12 15.20 17.81 -30.79
CA LEU A 12 14.17 16.78 -30.71
C LEU A 12 14.62 15.58 -29.86
N LEU A 13 15.88 15.15 -30.02
CA LEU A 13 16.44 14.05 -29.23
C LEU A 13 16.56 14.41 -27.74
N ALA A 14 16.96 15.65 -27.42
CA ALA A 14 17.06 16.12 -26.03
C ALA A 14 15.69 16.21 -25.34
N SER A 15 14.63 16.61 -26.07
CA SER A 15 13.27 16.65 -25.53
C SER A 15 12.70 15.24 -25.26
N ALA A 16 13.02 14.25 -26.08
CA ALA A 16 12.55 12.87 -25.88
C ALA A 16 13.17 12.22 -24.62
N LEU A 17 14.43 12.53 -24.31
CA LEU A 17 15.13 12.00 -23.13
C LEU A 17 14.66 12.65 -21.82
N ALA A 18 14.16 13.90 -21.87
CA ALA A 18 13.64 14.59 -20.69
C ALA A 18 12.26 14.07 -20.24
N PHE A 19 11.44 13.54 -21.16
CA PHE A 19 10.11 13.00 -20.81
C PHE A 19 10.16 11.60 -20.16
N SER A 20 11.21 10.81 -20.40
CA SER A 20 11.30 9.45 -19.84
C SER A 20 11.81 9.38 -18.39
N ALA A 21 12.33 10.48 -17.84
CA ALA A 21 12.88 10.51 -16.47
C ALA A 21 11.82 10.74 -15.37
N GLY A 22 10.58 11.10 -15.74
CA GLY A 22 9.53 11.46 -14.78
C GLY A 22 8.74 10.27 -14.18
N CYS A 23 8.94 9.05 -14.67
CA CYS A 23 8.14 7.88 -14.29
C CYS A 23 9.00 6.71 -13.78
N HIS A 24 9.98 6.95 -12.91
CA HIS A 24 10.71 5.83 -12.29
C HIS A 24 11.43 6.19 -10.98
N MET A 25 10.74 6.82 -10.03
CA MET A 25 11.32 7.15 -8.73
C MET A 25 10.35 6.75 -7.61
N ASP A 26 10.20 5.45 -7.33
CA ASP A 26 9.61 5.00 -6.05
C ASP A 26 10.01 3.59 -5.59
N MET A 27 10.83 2.86 -6.36
CA MET A 27 11.20 1.48 -6.01
C MET A 27 12.48 1.36 -5.15
N LEU A 28 13.21 2.45 -4.90
CA LEU A 28 14.54 2.38 -4.27
C LEU A 28 14.49 2.10 -2.76
N ASN A 29 13.36 2.35 -2.08
CA ASN A 29 13.24 2.19 -0.63
C ASN A 29 12.28 1.08 -0.20
N CYS A 30 11.77 0.27 -1.12
CA CYS A 30 10.83 -0.78 -0.77
C CYS A 30 11.51 -2.00 -0.14
N ILE A 31 10.93 -2.53 0.94
CA ILE A 31 11.42 -3.75 1.56
C ILE A 31 10.95 -4.98 0.79
N LYS A 32 11.81 -5.99 0.68
CA LYS A 32 11.46 -7.30 0.12
C LYS A 32 11.27 -8.32 1.23
N VAL A 33 10.08 -8.91 1.31
CA VAL A 33 9.78 -9.89 2.35
C VAL A 33 9.98 -11.32 1.83
N LYS A 34 11.17 -11.90 2.08
CA LYS A 34 11.46 -13.32 1.79
C LYS A 34 11.48 -14.16 3.06
N GLY A 35 10.93 -15.39 2.98
CA GLY A 35 11.13 -16.44 3.98
C GLY A 35 10.58 -16.15 5.39
N ALA A 36 9.73 -15.14 5.56
CA ALA A 36 9.09 -14.85 6.85
C ALA A 36 7.95 -15.83 7.12
N LYS A 37 7.75 -16.19 8.40
CA LYS A 37 6.61 -16.99 8.86
C LYS A 37 5.32 -16.19 8.74
N VAL A 38 4.23 -16.85 8.39
CA VAL A 38 2.87 -16.30 8.50
C VAL A 38 2.48 -16.30 9.98
N THR A 39 1.92 -15.18 10.43
CA THR A 39 1.50 -14.94 11.81
C THR A 39 0.13 -14.24 11.80
N THR A 40 -0.62 -14.41 12.90
CA THR A 40 -1.92 -13.78 13.11
C THR A 40 -1.83 -12.90 14.35
N GLU A 41 -2.31 -11.66 14.24
CA GLU A 41 -2.35 -10.70 15.35
C GLU A 41 -3.75 -10.08 15.40
N THR A 42 -4.30 -9.95 16.60
CA THR A 42 -5.56 -9.27 16.84
C THR A 42 -5.29 -7.94 17.51
N ARG A 43 -5.85 -6.87 16.92
CA ARG A 43 -5.80 -5.50 17.41
C ARG A 43 -7.20 -5.07 17.80
N ASN A 44 -7.32 -4.32 18.89
CA ASN A 44 -8.61 -3.84 19.40
C ASN A 44 -8.61 -2.30 19.33
N PRO A 45 -8.85 -1.72 18.14
CA PRO A 45 -8.91 -0.27 18.01
C PRO A 45 -10.13 0.31 18.74
N LYS A 46 -10.20 1.63 18.84
CA LYS A 46 -11.44 2.31 19.23
C LYS A 46 -12.56 1.99 18.22
N LYS A 47 -13.80 2.28 18.59
CA LYS A 47 -14.95 2.16 17.69
C LYS A 47 -14.76 3.04 16.44
N PHE A 48 -15.22 2.55 15.31
CA PHE A 48 -15.16 3.21 14.00
C PHE A 48 -16.42 2.85 13.21
N THR A 49 -16.81 3.70 12.27
CA THR A 49 -17.99 3.52 11.40
C THR A 49 -17.62 3.45 9.92
N GLY A 50 -16.33 3.55 9.58
CA GLY A 50 -15.86 3.39 8.21
C GLY A 50 -14.52 2.66 8.17
N ILE A 51 -14.15 2.16 6.99
CA ILE A 51 -12.91 1.45 6.76
C ILE A 51 -12.23 2.07 5.54
N ILE A 52 -10.98 2.49 5.70
CA ILE A 52 -10.07 2.92 4.64
C ILE A 52 -8.95 1.88 4.54
N LEU A 53 -8.85 1.24 3.38
CA LEU A 53 -7.88 0.18 3.12
C LEU A 53 -6.91 0.64 2.04
N GLU A 54 -5.67 0.90 2.44
CA GLU A 54 -4.59 1.32 1.52
C GLU A 54 -3.57 0.19 1.28
N ILE A 55 -3.86 -1.01 1.79
CA ILE A 55 -3.05 -2.21 1.57
C ILE A 55 -3.81 -3.24 0.72
N PRO A 56 -3.13 -3.93 -0.21
CA PRO A 56 -3.75 -5.03 -0.96
C PRO A 56 -3.98 -6.22 -0.03
N ALA A 57 -5.24 -6.44 0.37
CA ALA A 57 -5.62 -7.52 1.26
C ALA A 57 -7.00 -8.10 0.91
N GLU A 58 -7.22 -9.34 1.34
CA GLU A 58 -8.54 -9.94 1.39
C GLU A 58 -9.20 -9.56 2.71
N VAL A 59 -10.37 -8.93 2.65
CA VAL A 59 -11.04 -8.37 3.83
C VAL A 59 -12.40 -9.00 4.05
N TYR A 60 -12.61 -9.46 5.28
CA TYR A 60 -13.86 -9.99 5.79
C TYR A 60 -14.37 -9.08 6.88
N VAL A 61 -15.61 -8.60 6.75
CA VAL A 61 -16.21 -7.70 7.72
C VAL A 61 -17.46 -8.33 8.31
N GLN A 62 -17.60 -8.26 9.63
CA GLN A 62 -18.79 -8.72 10.35
C GLN A 62 -19.24 -7.67 11.37
N LEU A 63 -20.54 -7.69 11.69
CA LEU A 63 -21.08 -6.84 12.73
C LEU A 63 -20.97 -7.51 14.11
N GLY A 64 -20.58 -6.74 15.12
CA GLY A 64 -20.48 -7.17 16.51
C GLY A 64 -20.31 -6.01 17.48
N ASP A 65 -20.61 -6.23 18.76
CA ASP A 65 -20.64 -5.16 19.78
C ASP A 65 -19.26 -4.55 20.08
N GLU A 66 -18.20 -5.34 19.88
CA GLU A 66 -16.81 -4.96 20.12
C GLU A 66 -16.02 -4.81 18.81
N SER A 67 -15.23 -3.74 18.72
CA SER A 67 -14.37 -3.49 17.57
C SER A 67 -13.09 -4.34 17.66
N SER A 68 -12.80 -5.09 16.60
CA SER A 68 -11.60 -5.93 16.52
C SER A 68 -11.10 -6.05 15.09
N VAL A 69 -9.79 -6.12 14.92
CA VAL A 69 -9.09 -6.25 13.64
C VAL A 69 -8.08 -7.37 13.77
N THR A 70 -8.35 -8.52 13.14
CA THR A 70 -7.45 -9.67 13.12
C THR A 70 -6.76 -9.76 11.77
N ILE A 71 -5.44 -9.67 11.76
CA ILE A 71 -4.62 -9.62 10.56
C ILE A 71 -3.77 -10.89 10.50
N THR A 72 -3.84 -11.60 9.37
CA THR A 72 -2.97 -12.73 9.07
C THR A 72 -2.08 -12.38 7.88
N ALA A 73 -0.77 -12.32 8.11
CA ALA A 73 0.22 -11.95 7.12
C ALA A 73 1.58 -12.53 7.49
N LYS A 74 2.58 -12.41 6.61
CA LYS A 74 3.97 -12.67 7.00
C LYS A 74 4.42 -11.70 8.09
N ARG A 75 5.16 -12.17 9.10
CA ARG A 75 5.58 -11.35 10.25
C ARG A 75 6.21 -10.00 9.86
N ARG A 76 7.12 -9.99 8.89
CA ARG A 76 7.76 -8.75 8.41
C ARG A 76 6.83 -7.81 7.64
N VAL A 77 5.70 -8.31 7.13
CA VAL A 77 4.64 -7.48 6.54
C VAL A 77 3.74 -6.96 7.65
N GLN A 78 3.36 -7.82 8.59
CA GLN A 78 2.55 -7.48 9.75
C GLN A 78 3.16 -6.37 10.60
N ASP A 79 4.47 -6.40 10.82
CA ASP A 79 5.23 -5.37 11.54
C ASP A 79 5.22 -4.01 10.83
N GLN A 80 4.73 -3.94 9.59
CA GLN A 80 4.66 -2.71 8.76
C GLN A 80 3.23 -2.27 8.48
N ILE A 81 2.22 -3.02 8.95
CA ILE A 81 0.82 -2.60 8.81
C ILE A 81 0.49 -1.67 9.96
N LEU A 82 0.15 -0.43 9.66
CA LEU A 82 -0.39 0.53 10.62
C LEU A 82 -1.90 0.32 10.76
N THR A 83 -2.40 0.55 11.96
CA THR A 83 -3.84 0.49 12.26
C THR A 83 -4.18 1.68 13.12
N THR A 84 -4.78 2.68 12.50
CA THR A 84 -5.12 3.96 13.15
C THR A 84 -6.62 4.21 13.04
N ILE A 85 -7.12 5.07 13.92
CA ILE A 85 -8.48 5.61 13.81
C ILE A 85 -8.35 7.09 13.48
N GLU A 86 -8.91 7.48 12.33
CA GLU A 86 -8.91 8.85 11.83
C GLU A 86 -10.34 9.26 11.47
N GLU A 87 -10.87 10.29 12.12
CA GLU A 87 -12.23 10.80 11.87
C GLU A 87 -13.32 9.71 11.85
N ASP A 88 -13.25 8.77 12.80
CA ASP A 88 -14.13 7.59 12.92
C ASP A 88 -13.96 6.52 11.83
N TYR A 89 -12.93 6.61 10.99
CA TYR A 89 -12.51 5.57 10.04
C TYR A 89 -11.37 4.73 10.62
N LEU A 90 -11.47 3.42 10.48
CA LEU A 90 -10.33 2.52 10.61
C LEU A 90 -9.46 2.64 9.37
N VAL A 91 -8.24 3.12 9.53
CA VAL A 91 -7.25 3.23 8.44
C VAL A 91 -6.23 2.10 8.58
N LEU A 92 -6.05 1.36 7.48
CA LEU A 92 -5.09 0.25 7.35
C LEU A 92 -4.15 0.53 6.18
N GLU A 93 -2.93 0.92 6.49
CA GLU A 93 -1.89 1.32 5.53
C GLU A 93 -0.56 0.64 5.83
N TYR A 94 0.41 0.75 4.93
CA TYR A 94 1.79 0.35 5.23
C TYR A 94 2.62 1.54 5.71
N ASP A 95 3.41 1.33 6.75
CA ASP A 95 4.44 2.28 7.21
C ASP A 95 5.57 2.46 6.18
N THR A 96 5.75 1.49 5.28
CA THR A 96 6.77 1.54 4.23
C THR A 96 6.33 0.83 2.95
N CYS A 97 7.00 1.10 1.84
CA CYS A 97 6.76 0.37 0.60
C CYS A 97 7.20 -1.10 0.73
N ILE A 98 6.34 -2.04 0.34
CA ILE A 98 6.63 -3.49 0.35
C ILE A 98 6.54 -4.06 -1.05
N ILE A 99 7.62 -4.67 -1.54
CA ILE A 99 7.62 -5.43 -2.79
C ILE A 99 7.13 -6.85 -2.51
N ASN A 100 6.04 -7.23 -3.18
CA ASN A 100 5.41 -8.55 -3.10
C ASN A 100 5.10 -8.95 -1.64
N PRO A 101 4.10 -8.32 -1.00
CA PRO A 101 3.76 -8.58 0.40
C PRO A 101 3.21 -10.00 0.69
N ASP A 102 3.05 -10.85 -0.33
CA ASP A 102 2.25 -12.07 -0.28
C ASP A 102 0.79 -11.81 0.18
N SER A 103 -0.01 -12.86 0.31
CA SER A 103 -1.41 -12.75 0.71
C SER A 103 -1.55 -12.23 2.15
N ILE A 104 -2.37 -11.19 2.32
CA ILE A 104 -2.80 -10.64 3.61
C ILE A 104 -4.31 -10.89 3.73
N THR A 105 -4.73 -11.42 4.88
CA THR A 105 -6.15 -11.59 5.21
C THR A 105 -6.48 -10.79 6.46
N ILE A 106 -7.56 -10.01 6.41
CA ILE A 106 -8.00 -9.14 7.49
C ILE A 106 -9.46 -9.46 7.84
N PHE A 107 -9.71 -9.77 9.11
CA PHE A 107 -11.04 -9.93 9.67
C PHE A 107 -11.36 -8.73 10.56
N ILE A 108 -12.44 -8.02 10.25
CA ILE A 108 -12.85 -6.80 10.93
C ILE A 108 -14.22 -7.04 11.58
N THR A 109 -14.31 -6.77 12.88
CA THR A 109 -15.58 -6.70 13.61
C THR A 109 -15.84 -5.26 14.00
N THR A 110 -17.05 -4.76 13.75
CA THR A 110 -17.49 -3.42 14.18
C THR A 110 -18.99 -3.39 14.47
N ALA A 111 -19.44 -2.43 15.27
CA ALA A 111 -20.85 -2.28 15.60
C ALA A 111 -21.67 -1.65 14.45
N ALA A 112 -21.03 -0.88 13.58
CA ALA A 112 -21.67 -0.18 12.48
C ALA A 112 -20.68 0.12 11.33
N LEU A 113 -21.23 0.25 10.11
CA LEU A 113 -20.58 0.64 8.85
C LEU A 113 -21.48 1.60 8.09
#